data_AF-A0ABD0XV27-F1
#
_entry.id   AF-A0ABD0XV27-F1
#
_cell.length_a   1.000
_cell.length_b   1.000
_cell.length_c   1.000
_cell.angle_alpha   90.00
_cell.angle_beta   90.00
_cell.angle_gamma   90.00
#
_symmetry.space_group_name_H-M   'P 1'
#
loop_
_entity.id
_entity.type
_entity.pdbx_description
1 polymer ?
#
loop_
_entity_poly.entity_id
_entity_poly.type
_entity_poly.pdbx_seq_one_letter_code
_entity_poly.pdbx_strand_id
1 'polypeptide(L)'
;MEPDGLPKRVRSRRSSDRQKREAPYVIYPEILVIVDYDGYRLHGGDNVQLKRYFISFWNGVDLRYKLLKGPKVRISIAGIIISRGRDATPYLERNRVGRDAIDSAAALTDMGKYLFRERRLPVYDIAVAITKLDMCRRQYPSDSCNRGTAGFAYVGGACVVNKRLEKVNSVAIIEDTGGFSGIIVAAHEVGHLLGAVHDGSPPPTYLGGPGAEKCRWEDGYIMSDLRHTEKGFRWSPCSVSSFHHFLNGDTATCLYNSPHEDESLPRVLPGKLLSLDAQCRRDRGTSACFKDERVCAQLFCFDAGSGYCVAYRPAAEGSPCGDSQYCSNGRCVAEHDNIIPDYSQHTPTYILRRTDPVVGGGATRSSFIGGSNNATRRSVTTPPRPPCT
;
A
#
# COMPACT_ATOMS: atom_id res chain seq x y z
N MET A 1 -45.11 -63.59 35.94
CA MET A 1 -45.67 -62.37 35.32
C MET A 1 -44.57 -61.34 35.33
N GLU A 2 -43.89 -61.20 34.20
CA GLU A 2 -42.90 -60.16 33.92
C GLU A 2 -43.60 -58.79 33.88
N PRO A 3 -42.95 -57.70 34.31
CA PRO A 3 -43.38 -56.36 33.96
C PRO A 3 -42.66 -55.87 32.70
N ASP A 4 -43.47 -55.35 31.78
CA ASP A 4 -43.16 -54.91 30.42
C ASP A 4 -41.98 -53.92 30.30
N GLY A 5 -41.15 -54.16 29.29
CA GLY A 5 -40.08 -53.27 28.86
C GLY A 5 -40.61 -52.03 28.13
N LEU A 6 -40.42 -50.85 28.73
CA LEU A 6 -40.63 -49.56 28.07
C LEU A 6 -39.53 -49.29 27.03
N PRO A 7 -39.85 -48.92 25.78
CA PRO A 7 -38.84 -48.59 24.78
C PRO A 7 -38.18 -47.23 25.08
N LYS A 8 -36.84 -47.23 25.18
CA LYS A 8 -36.02 -46.02 25.26
C LYS A 8 -36.21 -45.19 23.98
N ARG A 9 -36.89 -44.04 24.10
CA ARG A 9 -36.88 -42.98 23.06
C ARG A 9 -35.46 -42.47 22.87
N VAL A 10 -34.81 -42.92 21.80
CA VAL A 10 -33.57 -42.31 21.28
C VAL A 10 -33.92 -40.90 20.81
N ARG A 11 -33.56 -39.89 21.60
CA ARG A 11 -33.53 -38.49 21.14
C ARG A 11 -32.45 -38.40 20.06
N SER A 12 -32.87 -38.44 18.80
CA SER A 12 -32.06 -38.00 17.67
C SER A 12 -31.58 -36.57 17.96
N ARG A 13 -30.30 -36.43 18.31
CA ARG A 13 -29.61 -35.16 18.19
C ARG A 13 -29.57 -34.85 16.70
N ARG A 14 -30.52 -34.03 16.23
CA ARG A 14 -30.34 -33.31 14.96
C ARG A 14 -29.09 -32.45 15.13
N SER A 15 -27.97 -32.98 14.66
CA SER A 15 -26.84 -32.17 14.25
C SER A 15 -27.42 -31.15 13.26
N SER A 16 -27.56 -29.89 13.70
CA SER A 16 -27.71 -28.81 12.74
C SER A 16 -26.37 -28.76 12.03
N ASP A 17 -26.30 -29.41 10.87
CA ASP A 17 -25.19 -29.27 9.95
C ASP A 17 -25.23 -27.80 9.50
N ARG A 18 -24.61 -26.93 10.30
CA ARG A 18 -24.36 -25.54 9.91
C ARG A 18 -23.39 -25.66 8.75
N GLN A 19 -23.92 -25.68 7.53
CA GLN A 19 -23.11 -25.47 6.33
C GLN A 19 -22.19 -24.28 6.61
N LYS A 20 -20.90 -24.56 6.69
CA LYS A 20 -19.89 -23.53 6.86
C LYS A 20 -20.04 -22.62 5.64
N ARG A 21 -20.52 -21.39 5.85
CA ARG A 21 -20.75 -20.45 4.75
C ARG A 21 -19.39 -20.19 4.10
N GLU A 22 -19.25 -20.62 2.86
CA GLU A 22 -18.07 -20.32 2.06
C GLU A 22 -18.04 -18.81 1.78
N ALA A 23 -16.85 -18.23 1.81
CA ALA A 23 -16.65 -16.83 1.47
C ALA A 23 -17.15 -16.56 0.03
N PRO A 24 -17.73 -15.38 -0.24
CA PRO A 24 -17.99 -15.01 -1.63
C PRO A 24 -16.67 -14.96 -2.41
N TYR A 25 -16.74 -15.33 -3.69
CA TYR A 25 -15.55 -15.33 -4.56
C TYR A 25 -14.97 -13.92 -4.77
N VAL A 26 -15.80 -12.87 -4.64
CA VAL A 26 -15.41 -11.47 -4.68
C VAL A 26 -15.70 -10.81 -3.34
N ILE A 27 -14.71 -10.09 -2.80
CA ILE A 27 -14.86 -9.24 -1.61
C ILE A 27 -14.54 -7.78 -1.94
N TYR A 28 -15.04 -6.88 -1.11
CA TYR A 28 -14.91 -5.43 -1.30
C TYR A 28 -14.45 -4.73 -0.02
N PRO A 29 -13.16 -4.76 0.34
CA PRO A 29 -12.68 -3.97 1.46
C PRO A 29 -12.92 -2.47 1.22
N GLU A 30 -13.78 -1.88 2.05
CA GLU A 30 -14.09 -0.44 2.04
C GLU A 30 -13.09 0.30 2.95
N ILE A 31 -12.18 1.05 2.34
CA ILE A 31 -11.06 1.69 3.02
C ILE A 31 -11.37 3.15 3.37
N LEU A 32 -11.35 3.48 4.65
CA LEU A 32 -11.30 4.86 5.12
C LEU A 32 -9.85 5.34 5.13
N VAL A 33 -9.52 6.27 4.24
CA VAL A 33 -8.18 6.85 4.11
C VAL A 33 -8.08 8.08 5.00
N ILE A 34 -7.17 8.07 5.97
CA ILE A 34 -6.94 9.21 6.87
C ILE A 34 -5.55 9.76 6.58
N VAL A 35 -5.49 10.98 6.06
CA VAL A 35 -4.21 11.66 5.81
C VAL A 35 -3.96 12.62 6.97
N ASP A 36 -2.79 12.47 7.61
CA ASP A 36 -2.41 13.30 8.74
C ASP A 36 -1.99 14.72 8.32
N TYR A 37 -1.69 15.57 9.30
CA TYR A 37 -1.34 16.96 9.03
C TYR A 37 -0.03 17.10 8.25
N ASP A 38 1.00 16.30 8.55
CA ASP A 38 2.28 16.39 7.84
C ASP A 38 2.15 15.91 6.39
N GLY A 39 1.34 14.87 6.12
CA GLY A 39 0.94 14.44 4.79
C GLY A 39 0.16 15.54 4.06
N TYR A 40 -0.80 16.19 4.71
CA TYR A 40 -1.52 17.33 4.13
C TYR A 40 -0.58 18.47 3.72
N ARG A 41 0.38 18.82 4.57
CA ARG A 41 1.39 19.84 4.28
C ARG A 41 2.37 19.42 3.20
N LEU A 42 2.75 18.15 3.14
CA LEU A 42 3.61 17.58 2.10
C LEU A 42 3.01 17.76 0.69
N HIS A 43 1.68 17.65 0.58
CA HIS A 43 0.94 17.92 -0.66
C HIS A 43 0.54 19.40 -0.82
N GLY A 44 1.30 20.32 -0.21
CA GLY A 44 1.13 21.76 -0.40
C GLY A 44 -0.07 22.38 0.31
N GLY A 45 -0.78 21.61 1.15
CA GLY A 45 -2.03 22.09 1.76
C GLY A 45 -3.20 22.18 0.78
N ASP A 46 -3.12 21.53 -0.38
CA ASP A 46 -4.15 21.55 -1.40
C ASP A 46 -5.00 20.27 -1.35
N ASN A 47 -6.27 20.42 -0.98
CA ASN A 47 -7.22 19.32 -0.90
C ASN A 47 -7.42 18.59 -2.25
N VAL A 48 -7.40 19.31 -3.37
CA VAL A 48 -7.66 18.74 -4.70
C VAL A 48 -6.47 17.90 -5.13
N GLN A 49 -5.26 18.43 -4.99
CA GLN A 49 -4.04 17.70 -5.30
C GLN A 49 -3.86 16.46 -4.41
N LEU A 50 -4.14 16.60 -3.12
CA LEU A 50 -4.07 15.49 -2.17
C LEU A 50 -5.06 14.39 -2.50
N LYS A 51 -6.34 14.72 -2.77
CA LYS A 51 -7.34 13.74 -3.19
C LYS A 51 -6.91 13.02 -4.46
N ARG A 52 -6.44 13.76 -5.48
CA ARG A 52 -5.95 13.18 -6.74
C ARG A 52 -4.79 12.22 -6.51
N TYR A 53 -3.85 12.59 -5.63
CA TYR A 53 -2.73 11.73 -5.26
C TYR A 53 -3.20 10.44 -4.60
N PHE A 54 -4.04 10.51 -3.56
CA PHE A 54 -4.46 9.32 -2.82
C PHE A 54 -5.44 8.42 -3.57
N ILE A 55 -6.29 8.96 -4.45
CA ILE A 55 -7.08 8.13 -5.36
C ILE A 55 -6.15 7.31 -6.27
N SER A 56 -5.11 7.93 -6.82
CA SER A 56 -4.14 7.23 -7.65
C SER A 56 -3.27 6.25 -6.85
N PHE A 57 -2.86 6.62 -5.64
CA PHE A 57 -2.15 5.74 -4.70
C PHE A 57 -2.92 4.43 -4.51
N TRP A 58 -4.22 4.53 -4.19
CA TRP A 58 -5.08 3.36 -3.98
C TRP A 58 -5.39 2.57 -5.25
N ASN A 59 -5.37 3.21 -6.44
CA ASN A 59 -5.35 2.46 -7.70
C ASN A 59 -4.11 1.55 -7.77
N GLY A 60 -2.94 2.05 -7.36
CA GLY A 60 -1.70 1.28 -7.30
C GLY A 60 -1.79 0.10 -6.33
N VAL A 61 -2.40 0.31 -5.16
CA VAL A 61 -2.65 -0.75 -4.17
C VAL A 61 -3.61 -1.81 -4.74
N ASP A 62 -4.75 -1.39 -5.30
CA ASP A 62 -5.77 -2.26 -5.91
C ASP A 62 -5.18 -3.14 -7.02
N LEU A 63 -4.24 -2.61 -7.83
CA LEU A 63 -3.57 -3.40 -8.85
C LEU A 63 -2.81 -4.61 -8.27
N ARG A 64 -2.30 -4.54 -7.03
CA ARG A 64 -1.60 -5.68 -6.41
C ARG A 64 -2.57 -6.80 -6.07
N TYR A 65 -3.76 -6.44 -5.62
CA TYR A 65 -4.84 -7.37 -5.31
C TYR A 65 -5.50 -7.96 -6.58
N LYS A 66 -5.55 -7.20 -7.68
CA LYS A 66 -6.02 -7.69 -8.98
C LYS A 66 -5.20 -8.84 -9.58
N LEU A 67 -3.96 -9.06 -9.11
CA LEU A 67 -3.13 -10.19 -9.52
C LEU A 67 -3.57 -11.53 -8.89
N LEU A 68 -4.46 -11.51 -7.91
CA LEU A 68 -5.03 -12.71 -7.31
C LEU A 68 -5.96 -13.42 -8.32
N LYS A 69 -5.71 -14.71 -8.55
CA LYS A 69 -6.61 -15.57 -9.33
C LYS A 69 -7.87 -15.96 -8.53
N GLY A 70 -7.76 -15.93 -7.21
CA GLY A 70 -8.81 -16.22 -6.24
C GLY A 70 -8.23 -16.11 -4.82
N PRO A 71 -8.99 -15.59 -3.83
CA PRO A 71 -10.26 -14.87 -3.99
C PRO A 71 -10.04 -13.52 -4.70
N LYS A 72 -11.06 -12.99 -5.38
CA LYS A 72 -10.99 -11.67 -6.01
C LYS A 72 -11.20 -10.59 -4.96
N VAL A 73 -10.22 -9.73 -4.80
CA VAL A 73 -10.28 -8.58 -3.88
C VAL A 73 -10.37 -7.31 -4.70
N ARG A 74 -11.38 -6.48 -4.43
CA ARG A 74 -11.60 -5.18 -5.09
C ARG A 74 -11.63 -4.10 -4.03
N ILE A 75 -10.58 -3.29 -3.97
CA ILE A 75 -10.50 -2.23 -2.97
C ILE A 75 -11.44 -1.08 -3.37
N SER A 76 -12.23 -0.59 -2.42
CA SER A 76 -13.02 0.62 -2.56
C SER A 76 -12.58 1.67 -1.54
N ILE A 77 -12.70 2.95 -1.87
CA ILE A 77 -12.46 4.04 -0.92
C ILE A 77 -13.80 4.43 -0.32
N ALA A 78 -13.98 4.17 0.98
CA ALA A 78 -15.15 4.59 1.75
C ALA A 78 -15.17 6.12 1.99
N GLY A 79 -14.00 6.72 2.08
CA GLY A 79 -13.85 8.15 2.29
C GLY A 79 -12.39 8.57 2.45
N ILE A 80 -12.11 9.85 2.23
CA ILE A 80 -10.79 10.45 2.48
C ILE A 80 -10.96 11.58 3.51
N ILE A 81 -10.33 11.39 4.67
CA ILE A 81 -10.26 12.38 5.74
C ILE A 81 -8.93 13.10 5.65
N ILE A 82 -8.98 14.42 5.54
CA ILE A 82 -7.80 15.28 5.43
C ILE A 82 -7.66 16.06 6.74
N SER A 83 -6.61 15.74 7.49
CA SER A 83 -6.33 16.38 8.77
C SER A 83 -5.65 17.72 8.56
N ARG A 84 -6.40 18.81 8.76
CA ARG A 84 -5.88 20.19 8.59
C ARG A 84 -5.18 20.77 9.82
N GLY A 85 -5.22 20.05 10.94
CA GLY A 85 -4.50 20.36 12.17
C GLY A 85 -3.88 19.09 12.74
N ARG A 86 -2.80 19.25 13.52
CA ARG A 86 -2.09 18.13 14.17
C ARG A 86 -2.98 17.38 15.16
N ASP A 87 -3.79 18.13 15.91
CA ASP A 87 -4.74 17.64 16.90
C ASP A 87 -5.87 16.76 16.31
N ALA A 88 -6.09 16.78 15.00
CA ALA A 88 -7.06 15.92 14.32
C ALA A 88 -6.63 14.44 14.27
N THR A 89 -5.33 14.15 14.41
CA THR A 89 -4.79 12.78 14.52
C THR A 89 -4.03 12.61 15.82
N PRO A 90 -4.71 12.68 16.99
CA PRO A 90 -4.05 12.73 18.28
C PRO A 90 -3.29 11.43 18.61
N TYR A 91 -3.68 10.31 17.99
CA TYR A 91 -3.00 9.02 18.10
C TYR A 91 -1.64 8.98 17.40
N LEU A 92 -1.39 9.84 16.40
CA LEU A 92 -0.05 9.99 15.82
C LEU A 92 0.75 10.99 16.66
N GLU A 93 0.17 12.14 16.98
CA GLU A 93 0.87 13.23 17.68
C GLU A 93 1.34 12.86 19.08
N ARG A 94 0.53 12.15 19.87
CA ARG A 94 0.93 11.69 21.22
C ARG A 94 2.03 10.64 21.20
N ASN A 95 2.22 9.95 20.08
CA ASN A 95 3.16 8.85 19.92
C ASN A 95 4.39 9.25 19.08
N ARG A 96 4.65 10.56 18.91
CA ARG A 96 5.86 11.04 18.25
C ARG A 96 7.12 10.61 19.00
N VAL A 97 8.14 10.27 18.22
CA VAL A 97 9.51 10.04 18.68
C VAL A 97 10.40 11.07 17.98
N GLY A 98 10.92 12.02 18.75
CA GLY A 98 11.66 13.14 18.18
C GLY A 98 10.77 14.04 17.31
N ARG A 99 11.33 14.56 16.21
CA ARG A 99 10.62 15.51 15.32
C ARG A 99 9.99 14.84 14.11
N ASP A 100 10.53 13.71 13.69
CA ASP A 100 10.35 13.14 12.37
C ASP A 100 9.77 11.71 12.39
N ALA A 101 9.58 11.10 13.57
CA ALA A 101 9.12 9.71 13.68
C ALA A 101 7.95 9.50 14.65
N ILE A 102 7.35 8.32 14.61
CA ILE A 102 6.33 7.83 15.55
C ILE A 102 6.66 6.41 16.07
N ASP A 103 6.23 6.10 17.30
CA ASP A 103 6.16 4.71 17.79
C ASP A 103 4.94 4.03 17.18
N SER A 104 5.20 3.24 16.14
CA SER A 104 4.19 2.63 15.28
C SER A 104 3.19 1.77 16.05
N ALA A 105 3.65 1.00 17.03
CA ALA A 105 2.78 0.08 17.76
C ALA A 105 1.88 0.80 18.77
N ALA A 106 2.42 1.82 19.44
CA ALA A 106 1.66 2.66 20.35
C ALA A 106 0.63 3.50 19.57
N ALA A 107 1.06 4.11 18.47
CA ALA A 107 0.20 4.88 17.57
C ALA A 107 -0.95 4.05 17.00
N LEU A 108 -0.69 2.82 16.53
CA LEU A 108 -1.74 1.93 16.01
C LEU A 108 -2.76 1.56 17.10
N THR A 109 -2.27 1.29 18.31
CA THR A 109 -3.14 0.97 19.45
C THR A 109 -4.04 2.15 19.82
N ASP A 110 -3.49 3.36 19.86
CA ASP A 110 -4.23 4.59 20.15
C ASP A 110 -5.23 4.95 19.04
N MET A 111 -4.86 4.71 17.78
CA MET A 111 -5.75 4.89 16.62
C MET A 111 -6.97 3.99 16.75
N GLY A 112 -6.76 2.70 17.07
CA GLY A 112 -7.85 1.76 17.27
C GLY A 112 -8.79 2.16 18.41
N LYS A 113 -8.27 2.74 19.50
CA LYS A 113 -9.10 3.23 20.63
C LYS A 113 -9.86 4.51 20.27
N TYR A 114 -9.23 5.40 19.51
CA TYR A 114 -9.86 6.62 19.02
C TYR A 114 -11.04 6.28 18.10
N LEU A 115 -10.82 5.43 17.09
CA LEU A 115 -11.85 5.05 16.12
C LEU A 115 -12.98 4.22 16.74
N PHE A 116 -12.71 3.46 17.81
CA PHE A 116 -13.78 2.76 18.54
C PHE A 116 -14.82 3.72 19.14
N ARG A 117 -14.41 4.92 19.54
CA ARG A 117 -15.29 5.94 20.16
C ARG A 117 -15.88 6.91 19.15
N GLU A 118 -15.26 7.04 17.98
CA GLU A 118 -15.74 7.91 16.94
C GLU A 118 -17.02 7.36 16.29
N ARG A 119 -17.96 8.26 16.00
CA ARG A 119 -19.30 7.94 15.46
C ARG A 119 -19.69 8.78 14.24
N ARG A 120 -18.88 9.78 13.88
CA ARG A 120 -19.15 10.74 12.79
C ARG A 120 -18.53 10.31 11.45
N LEU A 121 -17.88 9.15 11.40
CA LEU A 121 -17.20 8.66 10.21
C LEU A 121 -18.21 7.95 9.28
N PRO A 122 -17.95 7.91 7.96
CA PRO A 122 -18.71 7.06 7.06
C PRO A 122 -18.56 5.58 7.47
N VAL A 123 -19.41 4.71 6.91
CA VAL A 123 -19.23 3.26 7.06
C VAL A 123 -17.93 2.85 6.35
N TYR A 124 -17.13 2.00 6.99
CA TYR A 124 -15.88 1.47 6.45
C TYR A 124 -15.57 0.11 7.08
N ASP A 125 -14.75 -0.69 6.41
CA ASP A 125 -14.27 -1.96 6.95
C ASP A 125 -12.90 -1.82 7.60
N ILE A 126 -12.03 -1.05 6.95
CA ILE A 126 -10.63 -0.86 7.31
C ILE A 126 -10.31 0.65 7.30
N ALA A 127 -9.67 1.14 8.37
CA ALA A 127 -9.17 2.51 8.42
C ALA A 127 -7.64 2.53 8.29
N VAL A 128 -7.14 3.37 7.39
CA VAL A 128 -5.73 3.45 7.07
C VAL A 128 -5.24 4.88 7.24
N ALA A 129 -4.40 5.10 8.24
CA ALA A 129 -3.74 6.38 8.44
C ALA A 129 -2.44 6.44 7.63
N ILE A 130 -2.26 7.51 6.86
CA ILE A 130 -1.06 7.74 6.07
C ILE A 130 -0.36 8.99 6.59
N THR A 131 0.94 8.87 6.82
CA THR A 131 1.78 9.93 7.38
C THR A 131 3.11 10.04 6.63
N LYS A 132 3.69 11.25 6.66
CA LYS A 132 5.08 11.47 6.21
C LYS A 132 6.11 11.04 7.26
N LEU A 133 5.68 10.89 8.51
CA LEU A 133 6.60 10.60 9.62
C LEU A 133 7.20 9.21 9.45
N ASP A 134 8.49 9.12 9.74
CA ASP A 134 9.24 7.88 9.79
C ASP A 134 8.63 6.94 10.84
N MET A 135 8.45 5.68 10.49
CA MET A 135 7.86 4.70 11.37
C MET A 135 8.96 3.99 12.15
N CYS A 136 8.84 3.99 13.49
CA CYS A 136 9.75 3.23 14.30
C CYS A 136 9.07 2.25 15.24
N ARG A 137 9.78 1.16 15.53
CA ARG A 137 9.44 0.24 16.58
C ARG A 137 10.33 0.49 17.78
N ARG A 138 9.74 1.12 18.79
CA ARG A 138 10.40 1.38 20.06
C ARG A 138 10.58 0.08 20.83
N GLN A 139 11.82 -0.21 21.22
CA GLN A 139 12.19 -1.36 22.05
C GLN A 139 12.38 -0.90 23.49
N TYR A 140 11.75 -1.63 24.42
CA TYR A 140 11.88 -1.38 25.86
C TYR A 140 12.74 -2.47 26.49
N PRO A 141 13.60 -2.13 27.48
CA PRO A 141 13.70 -0.85 28.19
C PRO A 141 14.71 0.15 27.59
N SER A 142 15.46 -0.22 26.55
CA SER A 142 16.57 0.57 25.98
C SER A 142 16.14 1.90 25.35
N ASP A 143 14.85 2.08 25.11
CA ASP A 143 14.28 3.22 24.40
C ASP A 143 14.87 3.40 22.97
N SER A 144 15.39 2.31 22.40
CA SER A 144 15.91 2.31 21.03
C SER A 144 14.75 2.24 20.04
N CYS A 145 14.82 3.07 19.01
CA CYS A 145 13.78 3.23 17.99
C CYS A 145 14.32 2.69 16.67
N ASN A 146 13.91 1.46 16.31
CA ASN A 146 14.31 0.85 15.04
C ASN A 146 13.42 1.42 13.92
N ARG A 147 14.03 2.13 12.97
CA ARG A 147 13.40 2.81 11.82
C ARG A 147 13.35 1.94 10.55
N GLY A 148 13.37 0.62 10.69
CA GLY A 148 13.20 -0.32 9.58
C GLY A 148 11.72 -0.59 9.22
N THR A 149 10.78 0.00 9.94
CA THR A 149 9.34 -0.18 9.75
C THR A 149 8.83 0.95 8.84
N ALA A 150 8.01 0.63 7.84
CA ALA A 150 7.35 1.65 7.01
C ALA A 150 5.81 1.57 7.11
N GLY A 151 5.28 0.53 7.75
CA GLY A 151 3.86 0.29 7.93
C GLY A 151 3.62 -0.58 9.16
N PHE A 152 2.41 -0.51 9.72
CA PHE A 152 2.04 -1.35 10.86
C PHE A 152 0.53 -1.63 10.87
N ALA A 153 0.16 -2.90 10.98
CA ALA A 153 -1.22 -3.38 11.06
C ALA A 153 -1.35 -4.61 11.96
N TYR A 154 -2.59 -4.98 12.30
CA TYR A 154 -2.89 -6.22 13.01
C TYR A 154 -3.15 -7.37 12.03
N VAL A 155 -2.51 -8.52 12.24
CA VAL A 155 -2.81 -9.71 11.45
C VAL A 155 -4.23 -10.20 11.71
N GLY A 156 -5.04 -10.35 10.66
CA GLY A 156 -6.45 -10.72 10.74
C GLY A 156 -7.32 -9.66 11.42
N GLY A 157 -6.90 -8.39 11.38
CA GLY A 157 -7.61 -7.29 12.03
C GLY A 157 -8.87 -6.81 11.32
N ALA A 158 -9.06 -7.13 10.03
CA ALA A 158 -10.25 -6.69 9.28
C ALA A 158 -11.55 -7.18 9.94
N CYS A 159 -12.56 -6.32 10.02
CA CYS A 159 -13.84 -6.55 10.70
C CYS A 159 -13.75 -6.83 12.22
N VAL A 160 -12.59 -6.76 12.85
CA VAL A 160 -12.43 -7.11 14.28
C VAL A 160 -12.59 -5.89 15.18
N VAL A 161 -13.60 -5.93 16.04
CA VAL A 161 -13.85 -4.94 17.10
C VAL A 161 -13.77 -5.61 18.47
N ASN A 162 -12.83 -5.16 19.31
CA ASN A 162 -12.67 -5.65 20.67
C ASN A 162 -13.41 -4.73 21.65
N LYS A 163 -14.63 -5.12 22.04
CA LYS A 163 -15.45 -4.35 22.99
C LYS A 163 -14.85 -4.26 24.39
N ARG A 164 -14.13 -5.29 24.85
CA ARG A 164 -13.52 -5.31 26.19
C ARG A 164 -12.36 -4.31 26.29
N LEU A 165 -11.57 -4.18 25.23
CA LEU A 165 -10.46 -3.24 25.16
C LEU A 165 -10.86 -1.88 24.57
N GLU A 166 -12.14 -1.69 24.25
CA GLU A 166 -12.68 -0.50 23.57
C GLU A 166 -11.82 -0.09 22.36
N LYS A 167 -11.54 -1.04 21.47
CA LYS A 167 -10.58 -0.86 20.38
C LYS A 167 -11.04 -1.54 19.09
N VAL A 168 -10.89 -0.86 17.96
CA VAL A 168 -10.97 -1.50 16.63
C VAL A 168 -9.59 -2.01 16.21
N ASN A 169 -9.54 -3.22 15.66
CA ASN A 169 -8.30 -3.82 15.14
C ASN A 169 -8.19 -3.69 13.62
N SER A 170 -9.24 -3.22 12.93
CA SER A 170 -9.25 -3.01 11.48
C SER A 170 -8.54 -1.70 11.09
N VAL A 171 -7.32 -1.52 11.59
CA VAL A 171 -6.52 -0.30 11.44
C VAL A 171 -5.13 -0.60 10.91
N ALA A 172 -4.60 0.29 10.09
CA ALA A 172 -3.21 0.30 9.65
C ALA A 172 -2.64 1.73 9.66
N ILE A 173 -1.33 1.86 9.87
CA ILE A 173 -0.57 3.10 9.67
C ILE A 173 0.48 2.85 8.60
N ILE A 174 0.65 3.78 7.67
CA ILE A 174 1.58 3.68 6.55
C ILE A 174 2.38 4.97 6.43
N GLU A 175 3.69 4.83 6.26
CA GLU A 175 4.59 5.89 5.84
C GLU A 175 4.50 6.09 4.33
N ASP A 176 4.31 7.34 3.91
CA ASP A 176 4.44 7.76 2.52
C ASP A 176 5.17 9.10 2.42
N THR A 177 6.20 9.12 1.58
CA THR A 177 7.05 10.29 1.31
C THR A 177 6.46 11.25 0.28
N GLY A 178 5.27 10.96 -0.26
CA GLY A 178 4.61 11.75 -1.31
C GLY A 178 5.09 11.42 -2.73
N GLY A 179 5.98 10.43 -2.87
CA GLY A 179 6.51 9.90 -4.13
C GLY A 179 5.91 8.56 -4.55
N PHE A 180 4.81 8.14 -3.92
CA PHE A 180 4.15 6.83 -4.03
C PHE A 180 4.93 5.66 -3.39
N SER A 181 5.88 5.96 -2.50
CA SER A 181 6.68 4.96 -1.78
C SER A 181 5.83 4.05 -0.89
N GLY A 182 4.70 4.55 -0.38
CA GLY A 182 3.80 3.83 0.49
C GLY A 182 2.90 2.79 -0.22
N ILE A 183 2.85 2.70 -1.55
CA ILE A 183 1.88 1.83 -2.25
C ILE A 183 2.06 0.35 -1.89
N ILE A 184 3.29 -0.16 -1.97
CA ILE A 184 3.57 -1.57 -1.66
C ILE A 184 3.44 -1.84 -0.16
N VAL A 185 3.76 -0.84 0.66
CA VAL A 185 3.56 -0.89 2.11
C VAL A 185 2.07 -0.99 2.43
N ALA A 186 1.23 -0.17 1.80
CA ALA A 186 -0.22 -0.23 1.97
C ALA A 186 -0.81 -1.58 1.60
N ALA A 187 -0.37 -2.14 0.46
CA ALA A 187 -0.76 -3.49 0.08
C ALA A 187 -0.33 -4.50 1.15
N HIS A 188 0.91 -4.42 1.62
CA HIS A 188 1.43 -5.29 2.69
C HIS A 188 0.59 -5.21 3.97
N GLU A 189 0.30 -4.01 4.47
CA GLU A 189 -0.48 -3.81 5.71
C GLU A 189 -1.94 -4.26 5.57
N VAL A 190 -2.57 -4.01 4.42
CA VAL A 190 -3.92 -4.56 4.15
C VAL A 190 -3.85 -6.08 4.03
N GLY A 191 -2.74 -6.65 3.51
CA GLY A 191 -2.48 -8.08 3.50
C GLY A 191 -2.46 -8.67 4.92
N HIS A 192 -1.81 -8.00 5.87
CA HIS A 192 -1.89 -8.37 7.28
C HIS A 192 -3.33 -8.34 7.79
N LEU A 193 -4.10 -7.28 7.53
CA LEU A 193 -5.49 -7.20 7.96
C LEU A 193 -6.37 -8.33 7.41
N LEU A 194 -6.04 -8.83 6.21
CA LEU A 194 -6.66 -9.99 5.56
C LEU A 194 -6.08 -11.35 6.00
N GLY A 195 -5.25 -11.37 7.05
CA GLY A 195 -4.76 -12.58 7.71
C GLY A 195 -3.41 -13.11 7.23
N ALA A 196 -2.74 -12.46 6.28
CA ALA A 196 -1.39 -12.87 5.89
C ALA A 196 -0.37 -12.53 6.99
N VAL A 197 0.61 -13.41 7.18
CA VAL A 197 1.82 -13.14 7.96
C VAL A 197 3.00 -12.89 7.01
N HIS A 198 4.14 -12.44 7.53
CA HIS A 198 5.34 -12.38 6.72
C HIS A 198 5.71 -13.76 6.18
N ASP A 199 6.23 -13.81 4.96
CA ASP A 199 6.77 -15.06 4.40
C ASP A 199 7.85 -15.62 5.35
N GLY A 200 7.79 -16.91 5.64
CA GLY A 200 8.67 -17.60 6.58
C GLY A 200 8.15 -17.65 8.02
N SER A 201 7.08 -16.91 8.33
CA SER A 201 6.52 -16.90 9.70
C SER A 201 5.56 -18.06 9.98
N PRO A 202 5.49 -18.55 11.24
CA PRO A 202 4.49 -19.53 11.66
C PRO A 202 3.08 -18.92 11.69
N PRO A 203 2.02 -19.76 11.75
CA PRO A 203 0.66 -19.27 11.91
C PRO A 203 0.48 -18.52 13.26
N PRO A 204 -0.30 -17.42 13.29
CA PRO A 204 -0.61 -16.74 14.54
C PRO A 204 -1.49 -17.61 15.43
N THR A 205 -1.12 -17.80 16.69
CA THR A 205 -1.83 -18.69 17.63
C THR A 205 -3.31 -18.36 17.83
N TYR A 206 -3.67 -17.07 17.77
CA TYR A 206 -5.04 -16.59 17.97
C TYR A 206 -5.93 -16.66 16.73
N LEU A 207 -5.34 -16.69 15.53
CA LEU A 207 -6.06 -16.75 14.26
C LEU A 207 -6.05 -18.18 13.68
N GLY A 208 -4.99 -18.94 13.95
CA GLY A 208 -4.73 -20.22 13.32
C GLY A 208 -4.28 -20.05 11.86
N GLY A 209 -4.69 -20.99 11.01
CA GLY A 209 -4.43 -20.94 9.57
C GLY A 209 -3.11 -21.56 9.14
N PRO A 210 -2.74 -21.39 7.86
CA PRO A 210 -1.60 -22.09 7.25
C PRO A 210 -0.24 -21.49 7.60
N GLY A 211 -0.18 -20.25 8.12
CA GLY A 211 1.08 -19.51 8.27
C GLY A 211 1.77 -19.28 6.92
N ALA A 212 3.09 -19.08 6.95
CA ALA A 212 3.89 -18.90 5.74
C ALA A 212 5.29 -19.53 5.80
N GLU A 213 5.54 -20.48 6.70
CA GLU A 213 6.86 -21.15 6.85
C GLU A 213 7.35 -21.81 5.55
N LYS A 214 6.44 -22.21 4.65
CA LYS A 214 6.77 -22.81 3.35
C LYS A 214 7.22 -21.80 2.29
N CYS A 215 6.98 -20.52 2.49
CA CYS A 215 7.38 -19.46 1.58
C CYS A 215 8.57 -18.73 2.20
N ARG A 216 9.72 -18.76 1.54
CA ARG A 216 10.93 -18.13 2.07
C ARG A 216 10.83 -16.62 1.92
N TRP A 217 11.23 -15.87 2.93
CA TRP A 217 11.24 -14.41 2.86
C TRP A 217 12.18 -13.94 1.72
N GLU A 218 13.28 -14.63 1.46
CA GLU A 218 14.23 -14.31 0.38
C GLU A 218 13.63 -14.40 -1.02
N ASP A 219 12.48 -15.09 -1.20
CA ASP A 219 11.80 -15.14 -2.50
C ASP A 219 11.22 -13.77 -2.89
N GLY A 220 11.04 -12.85 -1.93
CA GLY A 220 10.83 -11.43 -2.20
C GLY A 220 9.44 -11.02 -2.67
N TYR A 221 8.39 -11.73 -2.23
CA TYR A 221 6.99 -11.35 -2.47
C TYR A 221 6.55 -10.15 -1.59
N ILE A 222 5.31 -9.67 -1.75
CA ILE A 222 4.80 -8.49 -1.00
C ILE A 222 5.00 -8.65 0.52
N MET A 223 4.78 -9.85 1.07
CA MET A 223 4.92 -10.15 2.50
C MET A 223 6.38 -10.41 2.96
N SER A 224 7.36 -10.09 2.13
CA SER A 224 8.79 -10.15 2.46
C SER A 224 9.38 -8.75 2.68
N ASP A 225 10.46 -8.68 3.46
CA ASP A 225 11.29 -7.50 3.62
C ASP A 225 12.16 -7.19 2.37
N LEU A 226 12.40 -8.18 1.48
CA LEU A 226 13.25 -8.08 0.28
C LEU A 226 12.45 -7.98 -1.03
N ARG A 227 11.96 -6.80 -1.37
CA ARG A 227 11.10 -6.58 -2.56
C ARG A 227 11.85 -5.94 -3.73
N HIS A 228 12.95 -6.55 -4.16
CA HIS A 228 13.85 -5.98 -5.17
C HIS A 228 13.61 -6.43 -6.61
N THR A 229 12.64 -7.33 -6.84
CA THR A 229 12.33 -7.89 -8.15
C THR A 229 10.85 -7.71 -8.47
N GLU A 230 10.39 -8.16 -9.64
CA GLU A 230 8.96 -8.11 -10.00
C GLU A 230 8.09 -8.95 -9.05
N LYS A 231 8.67 -9.89 -8.29
CA LYS A 231 7.95 -10.63 -7.24
C LYS A 231 7.47 -9.72 -6.12
N GLY A 232 8.14 -8.59 -5.88
CA GLY A 232 7.74 -7.60 -4.87
C GLY A 232 6.38 -6.95 -5.12
N PHE A 233 5.77 -7.25 -6.27
CA PHE A 233 4.42 -6.83 -6.65
C PHE A 233 3.39 -7.95 -6.62
N ARG A 234 3.78 -9.18 -6.25
CA ARG A 234 2.95 -10.37 -6.26
C ARG A 234 2.82 -10.95 -4.85
N TRP A 235 1.74 -11.69 -4.66
CA TRP A 235 1.50 -12.45 -3.44
C TRP A 235 2.16 -13.83 -3.52
N SER A 236 2.77 -14.27 -2.43
CA SER A 236 3.26 -15.64 -2.30
C SER A 236 2.09 -16.63 -2.24
N PRO A 237 2.28 -17.91 -2.60
CA PRO A 237 1.24 -18.94 -2.41
C PRO A 237 0.77 -19.06 -0.95
N CYS A 238 1.63 -18.77 0.02
CA CYS A 238 1.28 -18.76 1.44
C CYS A 238 0.37 -17.58 1.79
N SER A 239 0.67 -16.38 1.29
CA SER A 239 -0.21 -15.21 1.45
C SER A 239 -1.61 -15.48 0.88
N VAL A 240 -1.68 -16.06 -0.32
CA VAL A 240 -2.96 -16.44 -0.96
C VAL A 240 -3.72 -17.46 -0.10
N SER A 241 -3.02 -18.47 0.44
CA SER A 241 -3.63 -19.47 1.33
C SER A 241 -4.16 -18.84 2.63
N SER A 242 -3.43 -17.88 3.20
CA SER A 242 -3.86 -17.14 4.39
C SER A 242 -5.09 -16.27 4.11
N PHE A 243 -5.17 -15.62 2.93
CA PHE A 243 -6.38 -14.91 2.52
C PHE A 243 -7.58 -15.85 2.41
N HIS A 244 -7.42 -17.01 1.78
CA HIS A 244 -8.49 -18.01 1.73
C HIS A 244 -8.91 -18.46 3.14
N HIS A 245 -7.96 -18.68 4.04
CA HIS A 245 -8.27 -19.09 5.42
C HIS A 245 -9.07 -18.02 6.16
N PHE A 246 -8.57 -16.77 6.15
CA PHE A 246 -9.21 -15.65 6.84
C PHE A 246 -10.61 -15.36 6.30
N LEU A 247 -10.76 -15.31 4.97
CA LEU A 247 -12.03 -15.03 4.32
C LEU A 247 -13.04 -16.16 4.49
N ASN A 248 -12.63 -17.40 4.73
CA ASN A 248 -13.56 -18.48 5.10
C ASN A 248 -13.79 -18.58 6.62
N GLY A 249 -13.26 -17.63 7.39
CA GLY A 249 -13.52 -17.48 8.81
C GLY A 249 -14.76 -16.64 9.12
N ASP A 250 -15.27 -16.74 10.34
CA ASP A 250 -16.49 -16.04 10.76
C ASP A 250 -16.29 -14.51 10.89
N THR A 251 -15.04 -14.05 10.98
CA THR A 251 -14.72 -12.64 11.23
C THR A 251 -14.80 -11.77 9.98
N ALA A 252 -14.60 -12.30 8.77
CA ALA A 252 -14.41 -11.50 7.56
C ALA A 252 -15.70 -10.96 6.91
N THR A 253 -16.85 -11.15 7.54
CA THR A 253 -18.18 -10.91 6.93
C THR A 253 -18.47 -9.46 6.54
N CYS A 254 -17.79 -8.47 7.12
CA CYS A 254 -17.93 -7.06 6.71
C CYS A 254 -17.40 -6.80 5.30
N LEU A 255 -16.53 -7.66 4.76
CA LEU A 255 -15.94 -7.48 3.43
C LEU A 255 -16.83 -8.00 2.29
N TYR A 256 -18.00 -8.56 2.60
CA TYR A 256 -18.80 -9.34 1.63
C TYR A 256 -19.88 -8.51 0.95
N ASN A 257 -20.26 -7.36 1.52
CA ASN A 257 -21.19 -6.46 0.86
C ASN A 257 -20.49 -5.75 -0.29
N SER A 258 -21.27 -5.38 -1.31
CA SER A 258 -20.83 -4.40 -2.29
C SER A 258 -20.55 -3.06 -1.57
N PRO A 259 -19.67 -2.21 -2.13
CA PRO A 259 -19.41 -0.90 -1.59
C PRO A 259 -20.69 -0.08 -1.48
N HIS A 260 -20.76 0.79 -0.48
CA HIS A 260 -21.91 1.67 -0.26
C HIS A 260 -21.97 2.81 -1.29
N GLU A 261 -20.81 3.22 -1.82
CA GLU A 261 -20.68 4.24 -2.85
C GLU A 261 -20.53 3.58 -4.23
N ASP A 262 -21.42 3.93 -5.16
CA ASP A 262 -21.45 3.38 -6.53
C ASP A 262 -20.68 4.25 -7.55
N GLU A 263 -20.12 5.39 -7.14
CA GLU A 263 -19.39 6.28 -8.05
C GLU A 263 -17.99 5.72 -8.38
N SER A 264 -17.72 5.52 -9.67
CA SER A 264 -16.41 5.08 -10.10
C SER A 264 -15.38 6.19 -9.99
N LEU A 265 -14.38 6.00 -9.13
CA LEU A 265 -13.25 6.92 -9.03
C LEU A 265 -12.33 6.84 -10.27
N PRO A 266 -11.64 7.95 -10.63
CA PRO A 266 -10.69 7.96 -11.75
C PRO A 266 -9.59 6.91 -11.60
N ARG A 267 -9.39 6.09 -12.65
CA ARG A 267 -8.38 5.00 -12.68
C ARG A 267 -7.01 5.46 -13.17
N VAL A 268 -6.58 6.66 -12.76
CA VAL A 268 -5.29 7.23 -13.18
C VAL A 268 -4.15 6.49 -12.48
N LEU A 269 -3.19 6.01 -13.28
CA LEU A 269 -1.99 5.34 -12.78
C LEU A 269 -1.03 6.33 -12.11
N PRO A 270 -0.43 5.98 -10.94
CA PRO A 270 0.49 6.84 -10.20
C PRO A 270 1.64 7.43 -11.02
N GLY A 271 2.27 6.63 -11.88
CA GLY A 271 3.41 7.05 -12.70
C GLY A 271 3.06 8.01 -13.83
N LYS A 272 1.76 8.15 -14.15
CA LYS A 272 1.27 9.21 -15.06
C LYS A 272 1.04 10.54 -14.32
N LEU A 273 1.04 10.55 -12.98
CA LEU A 273 0.94 11.77 -12.16
C LEU A 273 2.31 12.35 -11.78
N LEU A 274 3.28 11.49 -11.47
CA LEU A 274 4.63 11.89 -11.08
C LEU A 274 5.67 11.20 -11.96
N SER A 275 6.53 11.99 -12.60
CA SER A 275 7.71 11.46 -13.30
C SER A 275 8.69 10.78 -12.34
N LEU A 276 9.61 9.97 -12.86
CA LEU A 276 10.65 9.32 -12.06
C LEU A 276 11.44 10.34 -11.20
N ASP A 277 11.80 11.49 -11.78
CA ASP A 277 12.49 12.55 -11.03
C ASP A 277 11.59 13.19 -9.97
N ALA A 278 10.28 13.29 -10.22
CA ALA A 278 9.35 13.83 -9.24
C ALA A 278 9.14 12.87 -8.06
N GLN A 279 9.11 11.56 -8.32
CA GLN A 279 9.10 10.52 -7.29
C GLN A 279 10.37 10.63 -6.42
N CYS A 280 11.57 10.63 -7.03
CA CYS A 280 12.82 10.80 -6.28
C CYS A 280 12.94 12.14 -5.54
N ARG A 281 12.38 13.23 -6.10
CA ARG A 281 12.36 14.54 -5.42
C ARG A 281 11.52 14.51 -4.14
N ARG A 282 10.47 13.69 -4.11
CA ARG A 282 9.63 13.50 -2.92
C ARG A 282 10.29 12.57 -1.91
N ASP A 283 10.92 11.50 -2.40
CA ASP A 283 11.53 10.46 -1.56
C ASP A 283 12.86 10.91 -0.93
N ARG A 284 13.72 11.57 -1.70
CA ARG A 284 15.09 11.93 -1.28
C ARG A 284 15.50 13.37 -1.58
N GLY A 285 14.64 14.16 -2.23
CA GLY A 285 14.97 15.53 -2.62
C GLY A 285 15.85 15.65 -3.86
N THR A 286 16.00 14.58 -4.65
CA THR A 286 16.96 14.46 -5.74
C THR A 286 16.34 13.88 -7.02
N SER A 287 17.12 13.78 -8.11
CA SER A 287 16.66 13.21 -9.38
C SER A 287 16.80 11.69 -9.45
N ALA A 288 16.07 11.08 -10.38
CA ALA A 288 16.20 9.65 -10.67
C ALA A 288 17.46 9.35 -11.49
N CYS A 289 18.12 8.26 -11.13
CA CYS A 289 19.20 7.64 -11.88
C CYS A 289 18.65 6.53 -12.78
N PHE A 290 19.42 6.14 -13.81
CA PHE A 290 19.18 4.92 -14.60
C PHE A 290 17.73 4.76 -15.07
N LYS A 291 17.23 5.68 -15.90
CA LYS A 291 15.83 5.74 -16.37
C LYS A 291 15.54 4.69 -17.47
N ASP A 292 15.83 3.44 -17.18
CA ASP A 292 15.63 2.27 -18.03
C ASP A 292 14.72 1.24 -17.33
N GLU A 293 14.60 0.04 -17.89
CA GLU A 293 13.71 -1.01 -17.38
C GLU A 293 13.84 -1.34 -15.88
N ARG A 294 15.01 -1.10 -15.29
CA ARG A 294 15.30 -1.40 -13.88
C ARG A 294 14.41 -0.61 -12.93
N VAL A 295 14.01 0.61 -13.32
CA VAL A 295 13.19 1.48 -12.46
C VAL A 295 11.87 0.84 -12.05
N CYS A 296 11.35 -0.07 -12.87
CA CYS A 296 10.06 -0.70 -12.62
C CYS A 296 10.09 -1.61 -11.38
N ALA A 297 11.21 -2.24 -11.06
CA ALA A 297 11.38 -3.01 -9.83
C ALA A 297 12.14 -2.21 -8.76
N GLN A 298 13.06 -1.33 -9.16
CA GLN A 298 13.89 -0.54 -8.25
C GLN A 298 14.17 0.84 -8.86
N LEU A 299 13.47 1.87 -8.39
CA LEU A 299 13.81 3.25 -8.69
C LEU A 299 15.06 3.65 -7.89
N PHE A 300 16.09 4.06 -8.64
CA PHE A 300 17.32 4.57 -8.07
C PHE A 300 17.25 6.10 -8.00
N CYS A 301 17.43 6.65 -6.82
CA CYS A 301 17.49 8.10 -6.62
C CYS A 301 18.93 8.51 -6.29
N PHE A 302 19.40 9.62 -6.84
CA PHE A 302 20.70 10.16 -6.46
C PHE A 302 20.67 10.55 -4.98
N ASP A 303 21.71 10.26 -4.21
CA ASP A 303 21.79 10.68 -2.81
C ASP A 303 22.95 11.67 -2.67
N ALA A 304 22.61 12.94 -2.43
CA ALA A 304 23.62 14.01 -2.39
C ALA A 304 24.62 13.85 -1.22
N GLY A 305 24.21 13.17 -0.14
CA GLY A 305 25.07 12.92 1.01
C GLY A 305 26.17 11.91 0.72
N SER A 306 25.82 10.81 0.03
CA SER A 306 26.78 9.76 -0.33
C SER A 306 27.44 9.96 -1.70
N GLY A 307 26.83 10.75 -2.59
CA GLY A 307 27.26 10.93 -3.98
C GLY A 307 26.93 9.75 -4.89
N TYR A 308 26.15 8.77 -4.42
CA TYR A 308 25.79 7.56 -5.16
C TYR A 308 24.29 7.49 -5.45
N CYS A 309 23.92 6.69 -6.45
CA CYS A 309 22.53 6.35 -6.71
C CYS A 309 22.11 5.17 -5.82
N VAL A 310 21.09 5.38 -5.00
CA VAL A 310 20.58 4.36 -4.06
C VAL A 310 19.22 3.87 -4.51
N ALA A 311 19.02 2.56 -4.50
CA ALA A 311 17.69 1.98 -4.70
C ALA A 311 16.82 2.31 -3.48
N TYR A 312 15.61 2.81 -3.73
CA TYR A 312 14.69 3.16 -2.65
C TYR A 312 13.41 2.30 -2.70
N ARG A 313 12.56 2.53 -3.69
CA ARG A 313 11.30 1.80 -3.92
C ARG A 313 11.12 1.55 -5.41
N PRO A 314 10.23 0.66 -5.85
CA PRO A 314 9.91 0.54 -7.27
C PRO A 314 9.28 1.84 -7.80
N ALA A 315 9.50 2.16 -9.08
CA ALA A 315 8.79 3.27 -9.72
C ALA A 315 7.29 2.99 -9.74
N ALA A 316 6.50 4.05 -9.61
CA ALA A 316 5.05 3.94 -9.59
C ALA A 316 4.51 3.38 -10.92
N GLU A 317 3.47 2.55 -10.87
CA GLU A 317 2.86 1.93 -12.06
C GLU A 317 2.49 2.98 -13.12
N GLY A 318 2.79 2.71 -14.38
CA GLY A 318 2.60 3.65 -15.50
C GLY A 318 3.76 4.63 -15.72
N SER A 319 4.83 4.58 -14.90
CA SER A 319 6.03 5.39 -15.13
C SER A 319 6.73 4.98 -16.43
N PRO A 320 7.29 5.93 -17.21
CA PRO A 320 8.05 5.60 -18.41
C PRO A 320 9.35 4.89 -18.04
N CYS A 321 9.70 3.84 -18.79
CA CYS A 321 10.92 3.04 -18.57
C CYS A 321 11.73 2.78 -19.86
N GLY A 322 11.27 3.31 -20.98
CA GLY A 322 11.86 3.19 -22.30
C GLY A 322 11.00 3.90 -23.35
N ASP A 323 11.42 3.82 -24.61
CA ASP A 323 10.68 4.41 -25.73
C ASP A 323 9.34 3.69 -25.92
N SER A 324 8.23 4.42 -25.73
CA SER A 324 6.86 3.86 -25.76
C SER A 324 6.67 2.66 -24.83
N GLN A 325 7.39 2.64 -23.70
CA GLN A 325 7.28 1.60 -22.68
C GLN A 325 7.00 2.20 -21.30
N TYR A 326 6.28 1.44 -20.48
CA TYR A 326 5.91 1.85 -19.14
C TYR A 326 6.02 0.70 -18.13
N CYS A 327 6.14 1.06 -16.85
CA CYS A 327 6.22 0.11 -15.76
C CYS A 327 4.85 -0.51 -15.44
N SER A 328 4.79 -1.83 -15.51
CA SER A 328 3.62 -2.64 -15.15
C SER A 328 4.05 -3.89 -14.40
N ASN A 329 3.61 -4.02 -13.15
CA ASN A 329 3.90 -5.17 -12.28
C ASN A 329 5.40 -5.49 -12.18
N GLY A 330 6.23 -4.46 -11.98
CA GLY A 330 7.67 -4.59 -11.84
C GLY A 330 8.45 -4.84 -13.13
N ARG A 331 7.80 -4.75 -14.29
CA ARG A 331 8.43 -4.95 -15.60
C ARG A 331 8.21 -3.76 -16.51
N CYS A 332 9.17 -3.51 -17.39
CA CYS A 332 9.01 -2.55 -18.47
C CYS A 332 8.29 -3.22 -19.64
N VAL A 333 7.10 -2.73 -20.01
CA VAL A 333 6.26 -3.31 -21.05
C VAL A 333 5.93 -2.26 -22.11
N ALA A 334 5.77 -2.68 -23.36
CA ALA A 334 5.35 -1.80 -24.45
C ALA A 334 3.93 -1.26 -24.21
N GLU A 335 3.72 0.02 -24.50
CA GLU A 335 2.39 0.62 -24.63
C GLU A 335 1.68 -0.09 -25.79
N HIS A 336 0.71 -0.97 -25.45
CA HIS A 336 -0.09 -1.62 -26.47
C HIS A 336 -1.15 -0.61 -26.93
N ASP A 337 -1.01 -0.08 -28.14
CA ASP A 337 -1.97 0.84 -28.80
C ASP A 337 -3.39 0.23 -29.01
N ASN A 338 -3.64 -1.00 -28.53
CA ASN A 338 -4.87 -1.76 -28.78
C ASN A 338 -5.82 -1.87 -27.57
N ILE A 339 -5.56 -1.16 -26.47
CA ILE A 339 -6.63 -0.89 -25.51
C ILE A 339 -7.27 0.40 -25.95
N ILE A 340 -8.44 0.34 -26.61
CA ILE A 340 -9.29 1.52 -26.79
C ILE A 340 -9.47 2.12 -25.39
N PRO A 341 -8.88 3.28 -25.08
CA PRO A 341 -9.11 3.90 -23.80
C PRO A 341 -10.57 4.33 -23.84
N ASP A 342 -11.36 3.83 -22.90
CA ASP A 342 -12.72 4.31 -22.70
C ASP A 342 -12.66 5.77 -22.23
N TYR A 343 -12.57 6.67 -23.21
CA TYR A 343 -12.64 8.12 -23.04
C TYR A 343 -14.09 8.61 -22.86
N SER A 344 -15.07 7.71 -22.64
CA SER A 344 -16.47 8.12 -22.54
C SER A 344 -16.82 8.93 -21.29
N GLN A 345 -15.88 9.21 -20.38
CA GLN A 345 -16.16 10.05 -19.22
C GLN A 345 -15.19 11.23 -19.07
N HIS A 346 -15.69 12.37 -19.58
CA HIS A 346 -15.44 13.74 -19.11
C HIS A 346 -14.01 14.29 -19.27
N THR A 347 -13.76 14.89 -20.43
CA THR A 347 -12.72 15.93 -20.55
C THR A 347 -13.32 17.29 -20.15
N PRO A 348 -12.78 18.00 -19.14
CA PRO A 348 -13.16 19.39 -18.91
C PRO A 348 -12.66 20.23 -20.09
N THR A 349 -13.57 20.90 -20.78
CA THR A 349 -13.28 21.86 -21.83
C THR A 349 -12.52 23.05 -21.23
N TYR A 350 -11.20 23.05 -21.38
CA TYR A 350 -10.43 24.27 -21.20
C TYR A 350 -10.76 25.21 -22.36
N ILE A 351 -11.41 26.33 -22.03
CA ILE A 351 -11.60 27.46 -22.94
C ILE A 351 -10.21 27.96 -23.35
N LEU A 352 -9.80 27.65 -24.58
CA LEU A 352 -8.69 28.30 -25.27
C LEU A 352 -9.04 29.77 -25.40
N ARG A 353 -8.37 30.63 -24.62
CA ARG A 353 -8.34 32.07 -24.89
C ARG A 353 -7.63 32.27 -26.23
N ARG A 354 -8.35 32.88 -27.17
CA ARG A 354 -7.85 33.38 -28.46
C ARG A 354 -6.55 34.16 -28.27
N THR A 355 -5.52 33.77 -29.02
CA THR A 355 -4.36 34.60 -29.35
C THR A 355 -4.63 35.26 -30.69
N ASP A 356 -4.67 36.60 -30.72
CA ASP A 356 -4.59 37.37 -31.96
C ASP A 356 -3.13 37.42 -32.46
N PRO A 357 -2.89 37.52 -33.79
CA PRO A 357 -1.57 37.34 -34.38
C PRO A 357 -0.74 38.62 -34.37
N VAL A 358 0.54 38.51 -33.98
CA VAL A 358 1.55 39.53 -34.27
C VAL A 358 2.62 38.92 -35.17
N VAL A 359 2.84 39.63 -36.27
CA VAL A 359 3.79 39.42 -37.37
C VAL A 359 5.23 39.65 -36.92
N GLY A 360 6.17 38.87 -37.45
CA GLY A 360 7.52 39.38 -37.77
C GLY A 360 8.72 38.52 -37.37
N GLY A 361 9.23 37.74 -38.34
CA GLY A 361 10.63 37.78 -38.79
C GLY A 361 11.76 37.18 -37.93
N GLY A 362 12.60 36.36 -38.59
CA GLY A 362 14.02 36.26 -38.25
C GLY A 362 14.55 34.87 -37.95
N ALA A 363 15.00 34.17 -38.99
CA ALA A 363 15.83 32.97 -38.88
C ALA A 363 17.29 33.37 -38.60
N THR A 364 17.96 32.65 -37.69
CA THR A 364 19.42 32.47 -37.75
C THR A 364 19.82 31.12 -37.16
N ARG A 365 20.49 30.31 -38.00
CA ARG A 365 21.33 29.16 -37.64
C ARG A 365 22.55 29.63 -36.85
N SER A 366 23.06 28.77 -35.97
CA SER A 366 24.51 28.59 -35.76
C SER A 366 24.78 27.23 -35.13
N SER A 367 25.97 26.73 -35.44
CA SER A 367 26.42 25.34 -35.42
C SER A 367 27.72 25.19 -34.62
N PHE A 368 28.14 23.93 -34.36
CA PHE A 368 29.50 23.48 -33.97
C PHE A 368 29.89 23.72 -32.49
N ILE A 369 30.65 22.90 -31.73
CA ILE A 369 31.64 21.80 -31.84
C ILE A 369 31.59 21.08 -30.44
N GLY A 370 31.63 19.76 -30.23
CA GLY A 370 32.73 18.81 -30.45
C GLY A 370 33.73 18.78 -29.26
N GLY A 371 33.76 17.69 -28.47
CA GLY A 371 34.77 17.50 -27.41
C GLY A 371 34.63 16.16 -26.67
N SER A 372 35.65 15.32 -26.80
CA SER A 372 35.71 13.91 -26.37
C SER A 372 36.76 13.67 -25.26
N ASN A 373 36.68 12.50 -24.62
CA ASN A 373 37.68 11.79 -23.78
C ASN A 373 37.71 12.20 -22.29
N ASN A 374 37.97 11.33 -21.30
CA ASN A 374 38.55 9.99 -21.30
C ASN A 374 38.18 9.25 -19.99
N ALA A 375 38.10 7.92 -20.05
CA ALA A 375 37.81 7.04 -18.92
C ALA A 375 39.07 6.67 -18.13
N THR A 376 38.97 6.54 -16.80
CA THR A 376 39.91 5.73 -16.00
C THR A 376 39.16 4.93 -14.94
N ARG A 377 39.39 3.61 -14.98
CA ARG A 377 38.80 2.57 -14.14
C ARG A 377 39.71 2.35 -12.93
N ARG A 378 39.16 2.35 -11.71
CA ARG A 378 39.81 1.72 -10.55
C ARG A 378 38.79 0.89 -9.78
N SER A 379 39.10 -0.40 -9.65
CA SER A 379 38.38 -1.42 -8.91
C SER A 379 38.65 -1.30 -7.41
N VAL A 380 37.59 -1.36 -6.58
CA VAL A 380 37.71 -1.52 -5.13
C VAL A 380 36.83 -2.68 -4.69
N THR A 381 37.46 -3.64 -4.03
CA THR A 381 36.89 -4.82 -3.39
C THR A 381 36.24 -4.43 -2.04
N THR A 382 35.04 -4.94 -1.77
CA THR A 382 34.32 -4.78 -0.48
C THR A 382 34.32 -6.09 0.32
N PRO A 383 34.59 -6.06 1.65
CA PRO A 383 34.42 -7.21 2.53
C PRO A 383 32.97 -7.29 3.10
N PRO A 384 32.51 -8.48 3.57
CA PRO A 384 31.14 -8.67 4.04
C PRO A 384 30.96 -8.37 5.54
N ARG A 385 29.72 -8.01 5.93
CA ARG A 385 29.23 -7.94 7.33
C ARG A 385 27.79 -8.48 7.46
N PRO A 386 27.35 -8.86 8.69
CA PRO A 386 26.58 -10.09 8.99
C PRO A 386 25.06 -9.87 9.14
N PRO A 387 24.24 -10.94 9.34
CA PRO A 387 22.78 -10.87 9.26
C PRO A 387 22.13 -10.44 10.58
N CYS A 388 20.98 -9.74 10.49
CA CYS A 388 20.12 -9.41 11.62
C CYS A 388 18.83 -10.24 11.55
N THR A 389 18.51 -10.87 12.68
CA THR A 389 17.30 -11.65 13.00
C THR A 389 16.06 -10.80 13.22
#